data_AF-A0A1G9C307-F1
#
_entry.id   AF-A0A1G9C307-F1
#
_cell.length_a   1.000
_cell.length_b   1.000
_cell.length_c   1.000
_cell.angle_alpha   90.00
_cell.angle_beta   90.00
_cell.angle_gamma   90.00
#
_symmetry.space_group_name_H-M   'P 1'
#
loop_
_entity.id
_entity.type
_entity.pdbx_description
1 polymer ?
#
loop_
_entity_poly.entity_id
_entity_poly.type
_entity_poly.pdbx_seq_one_letter_code
_entity_poly.pdbx_strand_id
1 'polypeptide(L)'
;MKIHLVITILLITILSGCNSENSSGKYFFYSSPSFHEGFDIELDLKNRRISAKENYQYFFADSLSPTLFRMIDSLDARSVKNFLPKGSNITVEISDSEYEKLKINLDKLLDYKLSEREKIPPNDGITIFVEDSVGNKNIRRNTFYSPSKKTKQGKIIIETYKILIDIFKNKTVIEESIENSERYFDDKLIKVKSRNPLYVKVLENRDENCESLEYEIKQLPNSKTIFLDLTNFDGDKKCIEKVFRKKYSKIKWISKDSPFAEP
;
A
#
# COMPACT_ATOMS: atom_id res chain seq x y z
N MET A 1 -53.83 27.08 -29.71
CA MET A 1 -53.87 25.99 -28.70
C MET A 1 -53.18 24.68 -29.07
N LYS A 2 -53.03 24.25 -30.35
CA LYS A 2 -52.41 22.93 -30.64
C LYS A 2 -50.88 22.83 -30.47
N ILE A 3 -50.12 23.91 -30.65
CA ILE A 3 -48.64 23.88 -30.62
C ILE A 3 -48.09 23.62 -29.20
N HIS A 4 -48.63 24.28 -28.17
CA HIS A 4 -48.14 24.10 -26.79
C HIS A 4 -48.31 22.65 -26.27
N LEU A 5 -49.34 21.93 -26.74
CA LEU A 5 -49.57 20.53 -26.32
C LEU A 5 -48.42 19.59 -26.75
N VAL A 6 -47.85 19.83 -27.94
CA VAL A 6 -46.72 19.04 -28.46
C VAL A 6 -45.45 19.27 -27.62
N ILE A 7 -45.20 20.51 -27.22
CA ILE A 7 -44.04 20.87 -26.40
C ILE A 7 -44.13 20.21 -25.02
N THR A 8 -45.30 20.22 -24.37
CA THR A 8 -45.47 19.57 -23.06
C THR A 8 -45.26 18.05 -23.12
N ILE A 9 -45.76 17.39 -24.17
CA ILE A 9 -45.57 15.93 -24.34
C ILE A 9 -44.08 15.60 -24.57
N LEU A 10 -43.37 16.40 -25.36
CA LEU A 10 -41.93 16.20 -25.61
C LEU A 10 -41.09 16.35 -24.33
N LEU A 11 -41.42 17.32 -23.48
CA LEU A 11 -40.77 17.49 -22.16
C LEU A 11 -41.01 16.30 -21.22
N ILE A 12 -42.22 15.71 -21.24
CA ILE A 12 -42.52 14.51 -20.43
C ILE A 12 -41.68 13.31 -20.89
N THR A 13 -41.45 13.13 -22.20
CA THR A 13 -40.56 12.06 -22.69
C THR A 13 -39.09 12.26 -22.31
N ILE A 14 -38.62 13.51 -22.16
CA ILE A 14 -37.24 13.80 -21.72
C ILE A 14 -37.10 13.57 -20.20
N LEU A 15 -38.12 13.92 -19.40
CA LEU A 15 -38.17 13.62 -17.96
C LEU A 15 -38.48 12.15 -17.65
N SER A 16 -39.01 11.40 -18.63
CA SER A 16 -39.15 9.94 -18.58
C SER A 16 -37.88 9.21 -19.02
N GLY A 17 -36.77 9.94 -19.21
CA GLY A 17 -35.42 9.41 -19.29
C GLY A 17 -35.00 8.80 -17.95
N CYS A 18 -35.60 7.67 -17.58
CA CYS A 18 -35.14 6.82 -16.50
C CYS A 18 -33.78 6.22 -16.87
N ASN A 19 -32.73 7.03 -16.69
CA ASN A 19 -31.46 6.53 -16.19
C ASN A 19 -31.80 5.74 -14.93
N SER A 20 -31.88 4.42 -15.09
CA SER A 20 -31.69 3.54 -13.97
C SER A 20 -30.32 3.86 -13.40
N GLU A 21 -30.30 4.42 -12.19
CA GLU A 21 -29.15 4.34 -11.30
C GLU A 21 -28.93 2.85 -11.00
N ASN A 22 -28.41 2.14 -11.99
CA ASN A 22 -27.76 0.86 -11.83
C ASN A 22 -26.47 1.15 -11.07
N SER A 23 -26.62 1.35 -9.75
CA SER A 23 -25.56 1.28 -8.77
C SER A 23 -25.02 -0.14 -8.79
N SER A 24 -24.18 -0.38 -9.79
CA SER A 24 -23.27 -1.51 -9.88
C SER A 24 -22.50 -1.55 -8.58
N GLY A 25 -22.92 -2.44 -7.68
CA GLY A 25 -22.30 -2.56 -6.38
C GLY A 25 -20.80 -2.72 -6.56
N LYS A 26 -20.03 -2.04 -5.72
CA LYS A 26 -18.58 -2.15 -5.70
C LYS A 26 -18.14 -2.64 -4.34
N TYR A 27 -17.08 -3.44 -4.32
CA TYR A 27 -16.27 -3.60 -3.12
C TYR A 27 -15.03 -2.72 -3.26
N PHE A 28 -14.66 -2.07 -2.17
CA PHE A 28 -13.40 -1.35 -2.02
C PHE A 28 -12.54 -2.07 -1.00
N PHE A 29 -11.26 -2.24 -1.31
CA PHE A 29 -10.25 -2.77 -0.40
C PHE A 29 -9.04 -1.82 -0.42
N TYR A 30 -8.70 -1.25 0.72
CA TYR A 30 -7.55 -0.36 0.89
C TYR A 30 -6.59 -0.93 1.93
N SER A 31 -5.29 -0.76 1.71
CA SER A 31 -4.23 -1.29 2.56
C SER A 31 -3.09 -0.29 2.71
N SER A 32 -2.73 0.06 3.95
CA SER A 32 -1.68 1.04 4.26
C SER A 32 -1.00 0.76 5.61
N PRO A 33 0.34 0.83 5.73
CA PRO A 33 1.27 1.38 4.75
C PRO A 33 1.61 0.42 3.60
N SER A 34 1.33 0.89 2.38
CA SER A 34 2.11 0.54 1.20
C SER A 34 3.41 1.36 1.23
N PHE A 35 4.15 1.41 0.12
CA PHE A 35 5.32 2.28 0.01
C PHE A 35 4.94 3.78 0.04
N HIS A 36 3.71 4.19 -0.33
CA HIS A 36 3.23 5.60 -0.34
C HIS A 36 1.74 5.72 0.01
N GLU A 37 1.40 6.02 1.26
CA GLU A 37 0.03 6.29 1.76
C GLU A 37 -0.99 5.13 1.66
N GLY A 38 -0.72 4.09 0.87
CA GLY A 38 -1.54 2.88 0.72
C GLY A 38 -1.70 2.46 -0.74
N PHE A 39 -2.55 1.47 -0.99
CA PHE A 39 -3.10 1.20 -2.32
C PHE A 39 -4.60 0.95 -2.23
N ASP A 40 -5.35 1.44 -3.22
CA ASP A 40 -6.79 1.25 -3.36
C ASP A 40 -7.05 0.13 -4.39
N ILE A 41 -7.97 -0.79 -4.08
CA ILE A 41 -8.54 -1.77 -5.02
C ILE A 41 -10.05 -1.55 -5.08
N GLU A 42 -10.58 -1.36 -6.29
CA GLU A 42 -12.02 -1.33 -6.58
C GLU A 42 -12.41 -2.56 -7.41
N LEU A 43 -13.42 -3.32 -6.97
CA LEU A 43 -14.03 -4.44 -7.68
C LEU A 43 -15.45 -4.09 -8.13
N ASP A 44 -15.67 -3.97 -9.44
CA ASP A 44 -16.95 -3.66 -10.08
C ASP A 44 -17.74 -4.95 -10.39
N LEU A 45 -18.88 -5.13 -9.71
CA LEU A 45 -19.71 -6.33 -9.82
C LEU A 45 -20.56 -6.40 -11.10
N LYS A 46 -20.77 -5.27 -11.80
CA LYS A 46 -21.53 -5.23 -13.06
C LYS A 46 -20.64 -5.51 -14.25
N ASN A 47 -19.45 -4.91 -14.26
CA ASN A 47 -18.51 -5.01 -15.37
C ASN A 47 -17.47 -6.13 -15.20
N ARG A 48 -17.46 -6.83 -14.05
CA ARG A 48 -16.46 -7.86 -13.68
C ARG A 48 -15.02 -7.39 -13.89
N ARG A 49 -14.78 -6.14 -13.52
CA ARG A 49 -13.47 -5.48 -13.63
C ARG A 49 -12.94 -5.14 -12.26
N ILE A 50 -11.63 -5.16 -12.15
CA ILE A 50 -10.91 -4.71 -10.97
C ILE A 50 -9.97 -3.60 -11.39
N SER A 51 -9.88 -2.55 -10.58
CA SER A 51 -8.90 -1.49 -10.77
C SER A 51 -8.10 -1.28 -9.50
N ALA A 52 -6.78 -1.23 -9.66
CA ALA A 52 -5.85 -0.87 -8.60
C ALA A 52 -5.35 0.56 -8.83
N LYS A 53 -5.31 1.35 -7.75
CA LYS A 53 -4.79 2.71 -7.75
C LYS A 53 -3.74 2.85 -6.66
N GLU A 54 -2.59 3.39 -7.02
CA GLU A 54 -1.53 3.72 -6.08
C GLU A 54 -1.14 5.18 -6.24
N ASN A 55 -1.27 5.93 -5.15
CA ASN A 55 -0.95 7.35 -5.07
C ASN A 55 0.52 7.50 -4.68
N TYR A 56 1.22 8.44 -5.31
CA TYR A 56 2.66 8.59 -5.12
C TYR A 56 3.03 10.06 -4.90
N GLN A 57 3.54 10.36 -3.71
CA GLN A 57 4.14 11.64 -3.36
C GLN A 57 5.65 11.47 -3.11
N TYR A 58 6.44 12.48 -3.51
CA TYR A 58 7.90 12.51 -3.42
C TYR A 58 8.41 13.91 -3.07
N PHE A 59 9.52 13.96 -2.34
CA PHE A 59 10.34 15.15 -2.15
C PHE A 59 11.81 14.84 -2.51
N PHE A 60 12.61 15.86 -2.81
CA PHE A 60 13.99 15.71 -3.28
C PHE A 60 14.94 16.68 -2.59
N ALA A 61 16.05 16.19 -2.03
CA ALA A 61 17.10 17.04 -1.46
C ALA A 61 18.51 16.43 -1.55
N ASP A 62 19.47 17.28 -1.90
CA ASP A 62 20.93 17.12 -1.96
C ASP A 62 21.60 17.26 -0.60
N SER A 63 22.80 16.66 -0.48
CA SER A 63 23.41 16.17 0.82
C SER A 63 24.71 17.09 0.87
N LEU A 64 24.82 17.92 1.92
CA LEU A 64 25.99 18.75 2.23
C LEU A 64 26.64 18.38 3.58
N SER A 65 25.86 17.98 4.60
CA SER A 65 26.38 17.46 5.88
C SER A 65 25.37 16.48 6.53
N PRO A 66 25.63 15.87 7.70
CA PRO A 66 24.62 15.12 8.46
C PRO A 66 23.43 15.95 8.98
N THR A 67 23.40 17.27 8.70
CA THR A 67 22.41 18.23 9.23
C THR A 67 21.97 19.29 8.19
N LEU A 68 22.74 19.49 7.12
CA LEU A 68 22.54 20.56 6.12
C LEU A 68 22.14 20.02 4.74
N PHE A 69 20.92 20.35 4.32
CA PHE A 69 20.24 19.81 3.15
C PHE A 69 19.73 20.94 2.23
N ARG A 70 19.68 20.68 0.92
CA ARG A 70 19.27 21.64 -0.13
C ARG A 70 18.32 20.94 -1.12
N MET A 71 17.35 21.64 -1.71
CA MET A 71 16.59 21.06 -2.85
C MET A 71 17.50 20.84 -4.06
N ILE A 72 17.38 19.67 -4.71
CA ILE A 72 18.17 19.33 -5.91
C ILE A 72 17.82 20.25 -7.09
N ASP A 73 18.72 20.37 -8.08
CA ASP A 73 18.40 21.11 -9.31
C ASP A 73 17.18 20.49 -10.01
N SER A 74 16.34 21.33 -10.62
CA SER A 74 15.37 20.93 -11.63
C SER A 74 15.91 19.97 -12.71
N LEU A 75 17.21 20.03 -13.03
CA LEU A 75 17.90 19.14 -13.97
C LEU A 75 18.15 17.76 -13.36
N ASP A 76 18.62 17.68 -12.12
CA ASP A 76 18.81 16.42 -11.41
C ASP A 76 17.48 15.77 -11.05
N ALA A 77 16.47 16.57 -10.66
CA ALA A 77 15.10 16.10 -10.51
C ALA A 77 14.54 15.52 -11.80
N ARG A 78 14.92 16.07 -12.96
CA ARG A 78 14.57 15.53 -14.29
C ARG A 78 15.37 14.27 -14.63
N SER A 79 16.63 14.15 -14.22
CA SER A 79 17.46 12.97 -14.50
C SER A 79 16.96 11.73 -13.74
N VAL A 80 16.52 11.89 -12.48
CA VAL A 80 15.97 10.77 -11.69
C VAL A 80 14.48 10.48 -11.94
N LYS A 81 13.73 11.41 -12.55
CA LYS A 81 12.24 11.35 -12.71
C LYS A 81 11.70 10.06 -13.33
N ASN A 82 12.50 9.35 -14.12
CA ASN A 82 12.08 8.12 -14.79
C ASN A 82 12.31 6.84 -13.97
N PHE A 83 13.09 6.90 -12.89
CA PHE A 83 13.35 5.78 -11.97
C PHE A 83 12.48 5.84 -10.71
N LEU A 84 11.80 6.97 -10.49
CA LEU A 84 10.71 7.07 -9.53
C LEU A 84 9.57 6.14 -9.97
N PRO A 85 8.96 5.38 -9.05
CA PRO A 85 7.60 4.89 -9.26
C PRO A 85 6.64 6.07 -9.55
N LYS A 86 5.47 5.76 -10.11
CA LYS A 86 4.56 6.80 -10.64
C LYS A 86 3.13 6.47 -10.26
N GLY A 87 2.35 7.51 -9.98
CA GLY A 87 0.89 7.45 -9.78
C GLY A 87 0.26 6.48 -10.78
N SER A 88 -0.21 5.34 -10.29
CA SER A 88 -0.68 4.26 -11.15
C SER A 88 -2.18 4.08 -10.99
N ASN A 89 -2.86 3.83 -12.10
CA ASN A 89 -4.22 3.35 -12.16
C ASN A 89 -4.24 2.22 -13.19
N ILE A 90 -4.52 1.00 -12.74
CA ILE A 90 -4.38 -0.23 -13.53
C ILE A 90 -5.71 -0.98 -13.44
N THR A 91 -6.53 -0.88 -14.48
CA THR A 91 -7.68 -1.76 -14.67
C THR A 91 -7.23 -3.07 -15.33
N VAL A 92 -7.70 -4.21 -14.83
CA VAL A 92 -7.61 -5.51 -15.51
C VAL A 92 -8.97 -6.20 -15.54
N GLU A 93 -9.15 -7.08 -16.52
CA GLU A 93 -10.26 -8.02 -16.57
C GLU A 93 -9.82 -9.31 -15.86
N ILE A 94 -10.74 -9.95 -15.14
CA ILE A 94 -10.46 -11.07 -14.23
C ILE A 94 -11.33 -12.27 -14.56
N SER A 95 -10.83 -13.49 -14.34
CA SER A 95 -11.63 -14.69 -14.54
C SER A 95 -12.70 -14.83 -13.46
N ASP A 96 -13.81 -15.48 -13.80
CA ASP A 96 -14.89 -15.82 -12.86
C ASP A 96 -14.35 -16.56 -11.61
N SER A 97 -13.28 -17.35 -11.74
CA SER A 97 -12.66 -18.05 -10.61
C SER A 97 -11.90 -17.12 -9.67
N GLU A 98 -11.28 -16.06 -10.18
CA GLU A 98 -10.58 -15.05 -9.35
C GLU A 98 -11.58 -14.08 -8.73
N TYR A 99 -12.56 -13.64 -9.53
CA TYR A 99 -13.68 -12.79 -9.12
C TYR A 99 -14.43 -13.39 -7.91
N GLU A 100 -14.89 -14.63 -7.99
CA GLU A 100 -15.65 -15.25 -6.88
C GLU A 100 -14.76 -15.50 -5.65
N LYS A 101 -13.49 -15.91 -5.81
CA LYS A 101 -12.56 -16.06 -4.67
C LYS A 101 -12.34 -14.73 -3.96
N LEU A 102 -12.10 -13.65 -4.72
CA LEU A 102 -11.89 -12.32 -4.18
C LEU A 102 -13.16 -11.84 -3.46
N LYS A 103 -14.31 -11.90 -4.13
CA LYS A 103 -15.61 -11.51 -3.56
C LYS A 103 -15.91 -12.24 -2.25
N ILE A 104 -15.75 -13.57 -2.23
CA ILE A 104 -15.95 -14.41 -1.03
C ILE A 104 -15.05 -13.95 0.13
N ASN A 105 -13.80 -13.56 -0.14
CA ASN A 105 -12.90 -13.07 0.91
C ASN A 105 -13.23 -11.64 1.36
N LEU A 106 -13.67 -10.76 0.47
CA LEU A 106 -14.13 -9.41 0.82
C LEU A 106 -15.42 -9.46 1.68
N ASP A 107 -16.38 -10.33 1.33
CA ASP A 107 -17.58 -10.60 2.15
C ASP A 107 -17.19 -11.11 3.56
N LYS A 108 -16.28 -12.10 3.66
CA LYS A 108 -15.77 -12.60 4.95
C LYS A 108 -15.14 -11.50 5.82
N LEU A 109 -14.53 -10.47 5.22
CA LEU A 109 -13.92 -9.36 5.93
C LEU A 109 -14.97 -8.33 6.36
N LEU A 110 -15.94 -8.01 5.52
CA LEU A 110 -17.05 -7.10 5.88
C LEU A 110 -17.87 -7.63 7.05
N ASP A 111 -18.18 -8.93 7.06
CA ASP A 111 -18.98 -9.56 8.12
C ASP A 111 -18.14 -9.96 9.36
N TYR A 112 -16.84 -9.64 9.40
CA TYR A 112 -15.95 -10.03 10.49
C TYR A 112 -16.16 -9.19 11.77
N LYS A 113 -16.65 -9.83 12.84
CA LYS A 113 -16.88 -9.17 14.13
C LYS A 113 -15.58 -9.00 14.93
N LEU A 114 -15.04 -7.78 14.93
CA LEU A 114 -13.92 -7.36 15.76
C LEU A 114 -14.30 -7.24 17.24
N SER A 115 -13.41 -7.67 18.14
CA SER A 115 -13.50 -7.34 19.57
C SER A 115 -13.15 -5.87 19.83
N GLU A 116 -13.56 -5.31 20.98
CA GLU A 116 -13.30 -3.90 21.29
C GLU A 116 -11.81 -3.51 21.27
N ARG A 117 -10.89 -4.46 21.53
CA ARG A 117 -9.44 -4.22 21.42
C ARG A 117 -8.95 -4.11 19.98
N GLU A 118 -9.59 -4.80 19.04
CA GLU A 118 -9.22 -4.81 17.61
C GLU A 118 -9.83 -3.63 16.84
N LYS A 119 -10.77 -2.88 17.46
CA LYS A 119 -11.36 -1.64 16.92
C LYS A 119 -10.55 -0.39 17.26
N ILE A 120 -9.57 -0.49 18.16
CA ILE A 120 -8.74 0.64 18.60
C ILE A 120 -7.51 0.71 17.68
N PRO A 121 -7.24 1.84 17.00
CA PRO A 121 -6.01 2.00 16.25
C PRO A 121 -4.80 2.02 17.20
N PRO A 122 -3.72 1.27 16.92
CA PRO A 122 -2.44 1.43 17.60
C PRO A 122 -1.76 2.72 17.16
N ASN A 123 -0.71 3.13 17.88
CA ASN A 123 0.11 4.28 17.51
C ASN A 123 0.85 4.10 16.17
N ASP A 124 1.08 2.85 15.73
CA ASP A 124 1.75 2.50 14.48
C ASP A 124 1.35 1.09 13.97
N GLY A 125 1.49 0.88 12.66
CA GLY A 125 1.30 -0.38 11.94
C GLY A 125 0.28 -0.27 10.82
N ILE A 126 -0.26 -1.42 10.38
CA ILE A 126 -1.06 -1.49 9.15
C ILE A 126 -2.57 -1.34 9.37
N THR A 127 -3.16 -0.32 8.76
CA THR A 127 -4.61 -0.15 8.61
C THR A 127 -5.08 -0.75 7.29
N ILE A 128 -6.10 -1.61 7.37
CA ILE A 128 -6.80 -2.16 6.21
C ILE A 128 -8.27 -1.82 6.32
N PHE A 129 -8.83 -1.34 5.22
CA PHE A 129 -10.22 -0.92 5.11
C PHE A 129 -10.91 -1.75 4.03
N VAL A 130 -12.11 -2.25 4.35
CA VAL A 130 -12.98 -2.92 3.37
C VAL A 130 -14.35 -2.27 3.45
N GLU A 131 -14.89 -1.88 2.30
CA GLU A 131 -16.23 -1.32 2.16
C GLU A 131 -16.99 -2.01 1.02
N ASP A 132 -18.31 -2.12 1.11
CA ASP A 132 -19.17 -2.35 -0.04
C ASP A 132 -20.26 -1.29 -0.23
N SER A 133 -20.69 -1.16 -1.47
CA SER A 133 -21.69 -0.19 -1.94
C SER A 133 -22.82 -0.90 -2.71
N VAL A 134 -23.25 -2.06 -2.22
CA VAL A 134 -24.20 -2.95 -2.91
C VAL A 134 -25.64 -2.42 -2.80
N GLY A 135 -25.92 -1.40 -3.62
CA GLY A 135 -27.23 -0.77 -3.76
C GLY A 135 -27.49 0.37 -2.76
N ASN A 136 -28.49 1.21 -3.07
CA ASN A 136 -28.70 2.54 -2.48
C ASN A 136 -29.17 2.57 -1.00
N LYS A 137 -28.92 1.55 -0.15
CA LYS A 137 -29.51 1.49 1.21
C LYS A 137 -28.64 1.01 2.38
N ASN A 138 -27.53 0.30 2.20
CA ASN A 138 -26.59 -0.01 3.29
C ASN A 138 -25.17 -0.13 2.75
N ILE A 139 -24.26 0.68 3.28
CA ILE A 139 -22.81 0.53 3.07
C ILE A 139 -22.29 -0.36 4.21
N ARG A 140 -21.78 -1.56 3.92
CA ARG A 140 -21.02 -2.32 4.93
C ARG A 140 -19.59 -1.81 4.91
N ARG A 141 -19.00 -1.60 6.09
CA ARG A 141 -17.58 -1.22 6.22
C ARG A 141 -16.94 -1.89 7.42
N ASN A 142 -15.69 -2.30 7.27
CA ASN A 142 -14.87 -2.83 8.35
C ASN A 142 -13.44 -2.25 8.28
N THR A 143 -12.76 -2.18 9.43
CA THR A 143 -11.42 -1.57 9.51
C THR A 143 -10.56 -2.37 10.47
N PHE A 144 -9.47 -2.95 9.95
CA PHE A 144 -8.55 -3.80 10.69
C PHE A 144 -7.26 -3.02 10.97
N TYR A 145 -6.92 -2.88 12.25
CA TYR A 145 -5.68 -2.25 12.67
C TYR A 145 -4.66 -3.30 13.14
N SER A 146 -3.47 -3.27 12.55
CA SER A 146 -2.33 -4.19 12.75
C SER A 146 -2.70 -5.67 12.93
N PRO A 147 -3.52 -6.28 12.04
CA PRO A 147 -3.93 -7.68 12.15
C PRO A 147 -2.75 -8.65 11.93
N SER A 148 -2.27 -9.33 12.98
CA SER A 148 -1.22 -10.36 12.83
C SER A 148 -1.68 -11.55 11.98
N LYS A 149 -0.78 -12.12 11.14
CA LYS A 149 -1.06 -13.29 10.27
C LYS A 149 -1.59 -14.53 10.99
N LYS A 150 -1.41 -14.63 12.30
CA LYS A 150 -1.86 -15.77 13.12
C LYS A 150 -3.37 -15.74 13.40
N THR A 151 -3.97 -14.55 13.38
CA THR A 151 -5.40 -14.30 13.62
C THR A 151 -6.29 -14.87 12.49
N LYS A 152 -7.62 -14.89 12.69
CA LYS A 152 -8.54 -15.36 11.64
C LYS A 152 -8.65 -14.32 10.51
N GLN A 153 -8.81 -13.04 10.86
CA GLN A 153 -8.82 -11.94 9.90
C GLN A 153 -7.50 -11.84 9.12
N GLY A 154 -6.35 -11.96 9.78
CA GLY A 154 -5.04 -11.90 9.12
C GLY A 154 -4.83 -12.98 8.06
N LYS A 155 -5.39 -14.18 8.27
CA LYS A 155 -5.38 -15.25 7.25
C LYS A 155 -6.24 -14.92 6.03
N ILE A 156 -7.47 -14.43 6.25
CA ILE A 156 -8.37 -14.03 5.16
C ILE A 156 -7.76 -12.87 4.36
N ILE A 157 -7.10 -11.92 5.02
CA ILE A 157 -6.39 -10.82 4.37
C ILE A 157 -5.20 -11.34 3.53
N ILE A 158 -4.38 -12.25 4.05
CA ILE A 158 -3.26 -12.84 3.30
C ILE A 158 -3.75 -13.72 2.13
N GLU A 159 -4.89 -14.39 2.25
CA GLU A 159 -5.55 -15.04 1.11
C GLU A 159 -6.04 -14.02 0.08
N THR A 160 -6.57 -12.87 0.51
CA THR A 160 -6.99 -11.75 -0.36
C THR A 160 -5.79 -11.18 -1.12
N TYR A 161 -4.68 -10.90 -0.44
CA TYR A 161 -3.44 -10.42 -1.07
C TYR A 161 -2.88 -11.38 -2.12
N LYS A 162 -2.89 -12.69 -1.88
CA LYS A 162 -2.46 -13.68 -2.89
C LYS A 162 -3.33 -13.65 -4.14
N ILE A 163 -4.65 -13.57 -3.97
CA ILE A 163 -5.58 -13.43 -5.10
C ILE A 163 -5.29 -12.13 -5.88
N LEU A 164 -5.00 -11.03 -5.18
CA LEU A 164 -4.63 -9.76 -5.81
C LEU A 164 -3.28 -9.82 -6.54
N ILE A 165 -2.28 -10.54 -6.01
CA ILE A 165 -0.98 -10.75 -6.68
C ILE A 165 -1.16 -11.58 -7.97
N ASP A 166 -1.97 -12.64 -7.94
CA ASP A 166 -2.24 -13.46 -9.13
C ASP A 166 -3.04 -12.66 -10.19
N ILE A 167 -4.00 -11.81 -9.78
CA ILE A 167 -4.76 -10.91 -10.65
C ILE A 167 -3.86 -9.82 -11.28
N PHE A 168 -3.03 -9.15 -10.48
CA PHE A 168 -2.15 -8.06 -10.92
C PHE A 168 -0.77 -8.56 -11.35
N LYS A 169 -0.68 -9.82 -11.78
CA LYS A 169 0.58 -10.46 -12.16
C LYS A 169 1.29 -9.71 -13.30
N ASN A 170 2.59 -9.49 -13.14
CA ASN A 170 3.42 -8.63 -13.99
C ASN A 170 3.06 -7.13 -13.95
N LYS A 171 2.32 -6.65 -12.93
CA LYS A 171 2.07 -5.22 -12.66
C LYS A 171 2.90 -4.81 -11.44
N THR A 172 4.22 -4.77 -11.62
CA THR A 172 5.24 -4.67 -10.56
C THR A 172 4.93 -3.67 -9.45
N VAL A 173 4.39 -2.49 -9.79
CA VAL A 173 3.94 -1.46 -8.83
C VAL A 173 3.00 -2.03 -7.76
N ILE A 174 1.89 -2.65 -8.20
CA ILE A 174 0.85 -3.17 -7.29
C ILE A 174 1.33 -4.47 -6.62
N GLU A 175 2.05 -5.32 -7.35
CA GLU A 175 2.69 -6.52 -6.78
C GLU A 175 3.60 -6.13 -5.61
N GLU A 176 4.51 -5.16 -5.80
CA GLU A 176 5.40 -4.69 -4.74
C GLU A 176 4.64 -4.08 -3.56
N SER A 177 3.60 -3.28 -3.80
CA SER A 177 2.81 -2.67 -2.73
C SER A 177 2.00 -3.67 -1.89
N ILE A 178 1.42 -4.70 -2.50
CA ILE A 178 0.83 -5.82 -1.76
C ILE A 178 1.92 -6.53 -0.93
N GLU A 179 3.07 -6.82 -1.56
CA GLU A 179 4.23 -7.44 -0.91
C GLU A 179 4.80 -6.59 0.24
N ASN A 180 4.64 -5.27 0.19
CA ASN A 180 5.06 -4.31 1.22
C ASN A 180 4.12 -4.38 2.42
N SER A 181 2.80 -4.26 2.19
CA SER A 181 1.76 -4.38 3.21
C SER A 181 1.79 -5.73 3.94
N GLU A 182 2.03 -6.85 3.24
CA GLU A 182 2.16 -8.17 3.87
C GLU A 182 3.22 -8.27 4.98
N ARG A 183 4.23 -7.38 5.00
CA ARG A 183 5.34 -7.47 5.97
C ARG A 183 4.97 -6.95 7.36
N TYR A 184 3.97 -6.07 7.44
CA TYR A 184 3.43 -5.54 8.70
C TYR A 184 2.53 -6.55 9.45
N PHE A 185 2.42 -7.80 8.95
CA PHE A 185 1.79 -8.93 9.64
C PHE A 185 2.80 -9.78 10.43
N ASP A 186 4.09 -9.48 10.28
CA ASP A 186 5.23 -10.35 10.61
C ASP A 186 6.24 -9.73 11.59
N ASP A 187 6.06 -8.45 11.97
CA ASP A 187 6.89 -7.70 12.94
C ASP A 187 8.41 -7.82 12.68
N LYS A 188 8.82 -7.74 11.41
CA LYS A 188 10.21 -7.93 10.98
C LYS A 188 10.93 -6.59 10.83
N LEU A 189 11.97 -6.39 11.64
CA LEU A 189 12.87 -5.24 11.53
C LEU A 189 13.53 -5.14 10.13
N ILE A 190 13.82 -6.28 9.47
CA ILE A 190 14.49 -6.32 8.15
C ILE A 190 13.91 -7.37 7.17
N LYS A 191 13.95 -7.08 5.86
CA LYS A 191 13.74 -8.06 4.76
C LYS A 191 14.97 -8.06 3.83
N VAL A 192 15.59 -9.23 3.64
CA VAL A 192 16.58 -9.44 2.57
C VAL A 192 15.85 -9.44 1.23
N LYS A 193 16.15 -8.45 0.37
CA LYS A 193 15.64 -8.32 -1.01
C LYS A 193 16.54 -9.03 -2.03
N SER A 194 17.86 -9.06 -1.82
CA SER A 194 18.79 -9.93 -2.58
C SER A 194 19.99 -10.34 -1.71
N ARG A 195 20.61 -11.49 -2.04
CA ARG A 195 21.84 -11.97 -1.39
C ARG A 195 23.11 -11.66 -2.18
N ASN A 196 23.00 -11.38 -3.49
CA ASN A 196 24.11 -10.92 -4.32
C ASN A 196 23.58 -9.98 -5.43
N PRO A 197 23.86 -8.66 -5.38
CA PRO A 197 24.45 -7.94 -4.24
C PRO A 197 23.59 -8.09 -2.98
N LEU A 198 24.20 -7.98 -1.80
CA LEU A 198 23.43 -8.02 -0.55
C LEU A 198 22.59 -6.74 -0.42
N TYR A 199 21.28 -6.88 -0.59
CA TYR A 199 20.29 -5.82 -0.53
C TYR A 199 19.25 -6.17 0.54
N VAL A 200 19.06 -5.26 1.50
CA VAL A 200 18.18 -5.43 2.66
C VAL A 200 17.33 -4.17 2.81
N LYS A 201 16.03 -4.34 3.01
CA LYS A 201 15.14 -3.26 3.47
C LYS A 201 15.03 -3.32 4.98
N VAL A 202 15.24 -2.21 5.68
CA VAL A 202 14.83 -2.03 7.08
C VAL A 202 13.39 -1.52 7.06
N LEU A 203 12.56 -2.08 7.93
CA LEU A 203 11.13 -1.79 8.01
C LEU A 203 10.77 -1.07 9.30
N GLU A 204 11.51 -1.31 10.39
CA GLU A 204 11.23 -0.78 11.73
C GLU A 204 12.47 -0.88 12.63
N ASN A 205 12.55 0.00 13.65
CA ASN A 205 13.35 -0.21 14.87
C ASN A 205 12.76 0.62 16.03
N ARG A 206 11.87 0.02 16.82
CA ARG A 206 11.27 0.63 18.04
C ARG A 206 12.18 0.57 19.29
N ASP A 207 13.41 0.11 19.13
CA ASP A 207 14.37 -0.15 20.20
C ASP A 207 15.36 1.01 20.31
N GLU A 208 15.29 1.80 21.38
CA GLU A 208 16.15 2.98 21.62
C GLU A 208 17.66 2.66 21.62
N ASN A 209 18.04 1.41 21.93
CA ASN A 209 19.42 0.94 21.94
C ASN A 209 19.78 0.07 20.72
N CYS A 210 18.77 -0.34 19.94
CA CYS A 210 18.85 -1.15 18.73
C CYS A 210 19.45 -2.55 18.93
N GLU A 211 19.32 -3.12 20.12
CA GLU A 211 19.78 -4.47 20.46
C GLU A 211 19.08 -5.53 19.60
N SER A 212 17.77 -5.32 19.37
CA SER A 212 16.91 -6.17 18.54
C SER A 212 17.39 -6.21 17.08
N LEU A 213 17.82 -5.05 16.56
CA LEU A 213 18.40 -4.94 15.22
C LEU A 213 19.83 -5.53 15.17
N GLU A 214 20.61 -5.40 16.24
CA GLU A 214 21.91 -6.07 16.38
C GLU A 214 21.81 -7.60 16.37
N TYR A 215 20.69 -8.17 16.80
CA TYR A 215 20.43 -9.60 16.67
C TYR A 215 20.18 -10.00 15.21
N GLU A 216 19.22 -9.36 14.55
CA GLU A 216 18.85 -9.64 13.16
C GLU A 216 20.03 -9.51 12.19
N ILE A 217 20.88 -8.48 12.35
CA ILE A 217 22.03 -8.25 11.48
C ILE A 217 23.11 -9.33 11.63
N LYS A 218 23.21 -10.01 12.78
CA LYS A 218 24.10 -11.17 12.92
C LYS A 218 23.70 -12.32 11.99
N GLN A 219 22.41 -12.49 11.71
CA GLN A 219 21.87 -13.54 10.83
C GLN A 219 22.03 -13.26 9.32
N LEU A 220 22.29 -12.00 8.93
CA LEU A 220 22.48 -11.63 7.52
C LEU A 220 23.74 -12.28 6.88
N PRO A 221 23.77 -12.48 5.55
CA PRO A 221 24.98 -12.92 4.85
C PRO A 221 26.18 -12.00 5.08
N ASN A 222 27.39 -12.58 5.16
CA ASN A 222 28.63 -11.81 5.18
C ASN A 222 28.90 -11.22 3.79
N SER A 223 29.23 -9.92 3.74
CA SER A 223 29.55 -9.18 2.50
C SER A 223 30.46 -8.00 2.83
N LYS A 224 31.24 -7.53 1.85
CA LYS A 224 31.99 -6.27 1.98
C LYS A 224 31.07 -5.04 1.90
N THR A 225 29.98 -5.16 1.13
CA THR A 225 29.02 -4.09 0.81
C THR A 225 27.59 -4.54 1.08
N ILE A 226 26.80 -3.69 1.72
CA ILE A 226 25.34 -3.84 1.86
C ILE A 226 24.63 -2.63 1.28
N PHE A 227 23.49 -2.87 0.63
CA PHE A 227 22.51 -1.86 0.25
C PHE A 227 21.37 -1.89 1.27
N LEU A 228 21.04 -0.74 1.84
CA LEU A 228 19.98 -0.54 2.82
C LEU A 228 18.89 0.33 2.22
N ASP A 229 17.71 -0.27 2.01
CA ASP A 229 16.47 0.44 1.76
C ASP A 229 15.83 0.82 3.11
N LEU A 230 15.69 2.13 3.31
CA LEU A 230 15.13 2.83 4.45
C LEU A 230 14.02 3.80 3.98
N THR A 231 13.31 3.51 2.89
CA THR A 231 12.23 4.40 2.37
C THR A 231 10.94 4.32 3.18
N ASN A 232 10.87 3.39 4.14
CA ASN A 232 9.72 3.18 5.04
C ASN A 232 10.19 3.23 6.51
N PHE A 233 11.35 3.84 6.78
CA PHE A 233 12.00 3.79 8.09
C PHE A 233 12.06 5.19 8.73
N ASP A 234 11.38 5.33 9.85
CA ASP A 234 11.13 6.54 10.63
C ASP A 234 11.97 6.66 11.92
N GLY A 235 12.46 5.53 12.44
CA GLY A 235 13.30 5.48 13.65
C GLY A 235 14.71 6.09 13.50
N ASP A 236 15.56 5.92 14.52
CA ASP A 236 16.87 6.60 14.53
C ASP A 236 17.86 6.07 13.47
N LYS A 237 18.02 6.90 12.43
CA LYS A 237 18.98 6.71 11.33
C LYS A 237 20.44 6.69 11.85
N LYS A 238 20.78 7.38 12.95
CA LYS A 238 22.13 7.33 13.55
C LYS A 238 22.43 5.95 14.15
N CYS A 239 21.44 5.32 14.79
CA CYS A 239 21.56 3.95 15.31
C CYS A 239 21.64 2.88 14.19
N ILE A 240 20.84 2.99 13.12
CA ILE A 240 20.96 2.11 11.94
C ILE A 240 22.39 2.10 11.41
N GLU A 241 23.01 3.27 11.25
CA GLU A 241 24.40 3.42 10.79
C GLU A 241 25.37 2.66 11.70
N LYS A 242 25.36 3.03 12.99
CA LYS A 242 26.20 2.45 14.06
C LYS A 242 26.15 0.92 14.07
N VAL A 243 24.95 0.35 13.96
CA VAL A 243 24.75 -1.10 14.01
C VAL A 243 25.21 -1.79 12.73
N PHE A 244 24.77 -1.37 11.55
CA PHE A 244 25.19 -2.03 10.30
C PHE A 244 26.70 -1.89 10.05
N ARG A 245 27.33 -0.81 10.52
CA ARG A 245 28.78 -0.57 10.38
C ARG A 245 29.63 -1.60 11.14
N LYS A 246 29.12 -2.20 12.23
CA LYS A 246 29.78 -3.30 12.96
C LYS A 246 30.07 -4.52 12.08
N LYS A 247 29.30 -4.73 11.00
CA LYS A 247 29.40 -5.91 10.12
C LYS A 247 29.78 -5.58 8.67
N TYR A 248 29.42 -4.40 8.16
CA TYR A 248 29.58 -4.05 6.74
C TYR A 248 30.48 -2.83 6.52
N SER A 249 31.64 -3.03 5.89
CA SER A 249 32.60 -1.96 5.61
C SER A 249 32.04 -0.85 4.70
N LYS A 250 31.15 -1.22 3.77
CA LYS A 250 30.46 -0.30 2.85
C LYS A 250 28.95 -0.45 3.01
N ILE A 251 28.29 0.65 3.35
CA ILE A 251 26.83 0.75 3.45
C ILE A 251 26.35 1.71 2.35
N LYS A 252 25.29 1.37 1.63
CA LYS A 252 24.68 2.19 0.59
C LYS A 252 23.21 2.44 0.92
N TRP A 253 22.86 3.69 1.14
CA TRP A 253 21.56 4.12 1.67
C TRP A 253 20.61 4.47 0.54
N ILE A 254 19.34 4.08 0.68
CA ILE A 254 18.20 4.46 -0.16
C ILE A 254 17.10 4.87 0.83
N SER A 255 16.58 6.09 0.79
CA SER A 255 15.53 6.54 1.73
C SER A 255 14.58 7.51 1.03
N LYS A 256 13.46 7.81 1.70
CA LYS A 256 12.33 8.59 1.18
C LYS A 256 12.52 10.07 1.51
N ASP A 257 12.55 10.36 2.81
CA ASP A 257 13.11 11.59 3.31
C ASP A 257 14.60 11.49 3.06
N SER A 258 15.14 12.51 2.40
CA SER A 258 16.58 12.70 2.44
C SER A 258 16.97 12.72 3.93
N PRO A 259 18.04 12.03 4.38
CA PRO A 259 18.47 11.94 5.80
C PRO A 259 18.93 13.28 6.41
N PHE A 260 18.53 14.36 5.74
CA PHE A 260 19.13 15.72 5.49
C PHE A 260 18.70 16.43 6.88
N ALA A 261 17.38 16.67 7.00
CA ALA A 261 16.77 17.42 8.09
C ALA A 261 17.13 16.87 9.47
N GLU A 262 17.86 17.67 10.24
CA GLU A 262 17.73 17.65 11.69
C GLU A 262 16.36 18.22 12.09
N PRO A 263 15.84 17.86 13.28
CA PRO A 263 14.53 18.29 13.78
C PRO A 263 14.44 19.78 14.08
#